data_AF-A0A2D5GYM2-F1
#
_entry.id   AF-A0A2D5GYM2-F1
#
_cell.length_a   1.000
_cell.length_b   1.000
_cell.length_c   1.000
_cell.angle_alpha   90.00
_cell.angle_beta   90.00
_cell.angle_gamma   90.00
#
_symmetry.space_group_name_H-M   'P 1'
#
loop_
_entity.id
_entity.type
_entity.pdbx_description
1 polymer ?
#
loop_
_entity_poly.entity_id
_entity_poly.type
_entity_poly.pdbx_seq_one_letter_code
_entity_poly.pdbx_strand_id
1 'polypeptide(L)'
;MAWPELSIEDFPPERDDEPSSLRQDIIDELSDHFACALNRELLKNPDEQTSKQRVIQNFGDPINIARQLWLDAMKEKIMSQRIMTGISVVMAVCCIAVVGFAWILVQESRVVNQKMLEQLATIADRPQPVAAVGREQQILDQLKELREEQQAATGASSEGMNQISFQLVQDNKDKKPAVGFKGTLRKEGNDLDSFTLEAKSNAEGLLDFGKLPWGKYQLNLSAPWGEYFFKSISVLPARSYSEEINCPAAPPAQVPVQFQVKWPGEFNAEDWVLLCDMSYRAGIQQQIDSSRVIQDHNWTYQQIPDENSSGVYLIDHQNMITSCPVKKDGEFKDLNLQQLMETSSVKMSQGTHVLPDLILVQKKDLQRLTELNVRQDYTVLNDARNQIGKYNLELNMILGSGNGFGAPFSAKSFLLIPFRNAPIHLAQDDLVNVKEGPRYADGIELSKRGSSLRHLKTRRICGKSSCLTWKISKCLKESRAQGRVSFRDSCFSGNDHQLGVRSELA
;
A
#
# COMPACT_ATOMS: atom_id res chain seq x y z
N MET A 1 -19.07 45.86 -22.30
CA MET A 1 -19.71 46.02 -20.97
C MET A 1 -18.90 45.20 -20.00
N ALA A 2 -18.32 45.80 -18.97
CA ALA A 2 -17.64 45.08 -17.90
C ALA A 2 -18.72 44.54 -16.96
N TRP A 3 -19.15 43.31 -17.19
CA TRP A 3 -20.09 42.61 -16.33
C TRP A 3 -19.47 41.27 -15.96
N PRO A 4 -19.34 40.96 -14.67
CA PRO A 4 -19.97 41.60 -13.51
C PRO A 4 -19.18 42.83 -13.01
N GLU A 5 -19.85 43.71 -12.27
CA GLU A 5 -19.19 44.82 -11.57
C GLU A 5 -18.55 44.29 -10.28
N LEU A 6 -17.37 43.67 -10.39
CA LEU A 6 -16.56 43.22 -9.26
C LEU A 6 -15.53 44.28 -8.90
N SER A 7 -15.39 44.57 -7.61
CA SER A 7 -14.37 45.47 -7.07
C SER A 7 -13.39 44.71 -6.18
N ILE A 8 -12.19 45.26 -6.03
CA ILE A 8 -11.19 44.80 -5.06
C ILE A 8 -11.75 44.82 -3.63
N GLU A 9 -12.70 45.73 -3.37
CA GLU A 9 -13.38 45.89 -2.08
C GLU A 9 -14.30 44.70 -1.70
N ASP A 10 -14.66 43.86 -2.69
CA ASP A 10 -15.52 42.69 -2.44
C ASP A 10 -14.77 41.49 -1.82
N PHE A 11 -13.43 41.54 -1.85
CA PHE A 11 -12.54 40.53 -1.28
C PHE A 11 -12.30 40.73 0.22
N PRO A 12 -11.86 39.69 0.95
CA PRO A 12 -11.43 39.83 2.34
C PRO A 12 -10.29 40.86 2.51
N PRO A 13 -10.01 41.35 3.74
CA PRO A 13 -8.91 42.29 4.00
C PRO A 13 -7.57 41.78 3.46
N GLU A 14 -6.76 42.70 2.95
CA GLU A 14 -5.44 42.40 2.38
C GLU A 14 -4.50 41.81 3.42
N ARG A 15 -3.69 40.82 2.98
CA ARG A 15 -2.70 40.15 3.80
C ARG A 15 -1.30 40.43 3.27
N ASP A 16 -0.33 40.54 4.18
CA ASP A 16 1.08 40.77 3.83
C ASP A 16 1.70 39.67 2.95
N ASP A 17 1.14 38.45 2.98
CA ASP A 17 1.59 37.28 2.21
C ASP A 17 0.80 37.04 0.91
N GLU A 18 -0.12 37.95 0.58
CA GLU A 18 -0.95 37.87 -0.63
C GLU A 18 -0.16 38.36 -1.85
N PRO A 19 -0.16 37.63 -2.98
CA PRO A 19 0.45 38.12 -4.21
C PRO A 19 -0.27 39.39 -4.69
N SER A 20 0.48 40.43 -5.04
CA SER A 20 -0.07 41.73 -5.41
C SER A 20 -0.96 41.71 -6.66
N SER A 21 -0.83 40.70 -7.52
CA SER A 21 -1.69 40.53 -8.71
C SER A 21 -2.93 39.68 -8.47
N LEU A 22 -2.99 38.89 -7.39
CA LEU A 22 -3.98 37.81 -7.23
C LEU A 22 -5.43 38.30 -7.35
N ARG A 23 -5.74 39.45 -6.73
CA ARG A 23 -7.10 40.01 -6.75
C ARG A 23 -7.49 40.46 -8.15
N GLN A 24 -6.58 41.13 -8.84
CA GLN A 24 -6.82 41.61 -10.21
C GLN A 24 -6.94 40.42 -11.17
N ASP A 25 -6.08 39.41 -11.03
CA ASP A 25 -6.13 38.19 -11.85
C ASP A 25 -7.48 37.46 -11.69
N ILE A 26 -8.03 37.39 -10.47
CA ILE A 26 -9.37 36.80 -10.23
C ILE A 26 -10.48 37.66 -10.84
N ILE A 27 -10.42 38.98 -10.69
CA ILE A 27 -11.42 39.90 -11.26
C ILE A 27 -11.43 39.81 -12.77
N ASP A 28 -10.27 39.81 -13.41
CA ASP A 28 -10.12 39.78 -14.87
C ASP A 28 -10.65 38.46 -15.43
N GLU A 29 -10.23 37.32 -14.87
CA GLU A 29 -10.66 36.00 -15.33
C GLU A 29 -12.17 35.77 -15.12
N LEU A 30 -12.73 36.21 -13.98
CA LEU A 30 -14.17 36.13 -13.75
C LEU A 30 -14.94 37.04 -14.71
N SER A 31 -14.47 38.26 -14.93
CA SER A 31 -15.10 39.20 -15.86
C SER A 31 -15.15 38.62 -17.28
N ASP A 32 -14.07 38.02 -17.75
CA ASP A 32 -14.00 37.36 -19.06
C ASP A 32 -14.98 36.17 -19.16
N HIS A 33 -15.03 35.32 -18.12
CA HIS A 33 -15.94 34.18 -18.09
C HIS A 33 -17.42 34.56 -18.05
N PHE A 34 -17.79 35.54 -17.23
CA PHE A 34 -19.17 36.03 -17.12
C PHE A 34 -19.59 36.80 -18.38
N ALA A 35 -18.71 37.58 -18.99
CA ALA A 35 -18.97 38.22 -20.28
C ALA A 35 -19.19 37.19 -21.39
N CYS A 36 -18.36 36.14 -21.46
CA CYS A 36 -18.55 35.03 -22.39
C CYS A 36 -19.88 34.30 -22.16
N ALA A 37 -20.23 34.03 -20.90
CA ALA A 37 -21.48 33.39 -20.53
C ALA A 37 -22.70 34.24 -20.89
N LEU A 38 -22.64 35.55 -20.64
CA LEU A 38 -23.69 36.50 -20.98
C LEU A 38 -23.90 36.59 -22.49
N ASN A 39 -22.83 36.70 -23.28
CA ASN A 39 -22.91 36.69 -24.74
C ASN A 39 -23.57 35.42 -25.27
N ARG A 40 -23.29 34.26 -24.64
CA ARG A 40 -23.90 32.99 -25.02
C ARG A 40 -25.40 32.92 -24.71
N GLU A 41 -25.85 33.54 -23.62
CA GLU A 41 -27.28 33.61 -23.29
C GLU A 41 -28.01 34.65 -24.13
N LEU A 42 -27.38 35.79 -24.44
CA LEU A 42 -27.93 36.81 -25.34
C LEU A 42 -28.23 36.28 -26.75
N LEU A 43 -27.42 35.33 -27.24
CA LEU A 43 -27.69 34.63 -28.51
C LEU A 43 -28.96 33.77 -28.46
N LYS A 44 -29.39 33.33 -27.27
CA LYS A 44 -30.61 32.52 -27.10
C LYS A 44 -31.82 33.37 -26.74
N ASN A 45 -31.62 34.46 -26.00
CA ASN A 45 -32.66 35.36 -25.57
C ASN A 45 -32.15 36.82 -25.66
N PRO A 46 -32.70 37.66 -26.56
CA PRO A 46 -32.21 39.02 -26.75
C PRO A 46 -32.48 39.96 -25.56
N ASP A 47 -33.28 39.55 -24.57
CA ASP A 47 -33.44 40.32 -23.33
C ASP A 47 -32.21 40.18 -22.41
N GLU A 48 -31.51 41.29 -22.21
CA GLU A 48 -30.28 41.36 -21.42
C GLU A 48 -30.52 41.07 -19.93
N GLN A 49 -31.64 41.53 -19.37
CA GLN A 49 -31.96 41.34 -17.95
C GLN A 49 -32.23 39.87 -17.63
N THR A 50 -33.08 39.22 -18.43
CA THR A 50 -33.32 37.78 -18.31
C THR A 50 -32.04 36.97 -18.53
N SER A 51 -31.17 37.38 -19.46
CA SER A 51 -29.91 36.70 -19.74
C SER A 51 -28.92 36.81 -18.57
N LYS A 52 -28.75 38.01 -17.97
CA LYS A 52 -27.95 38.20 -16.76
C LYS A 52 -28.46 37.34 -15.60
N GLN A 53 -29.77 37.32 -15.37
CA GLN A 53 -30.37 36.53 -14.31
C GLN A 53 -30.11 35.01 -14.50
N ARG A 54 -30.20 34.50 -15.73
CA ARG A 54 -29.90 33.10 -16.04
C ARG A 54 -28.41 32.77 -15.86
N VAL A 55 -27.51 33.69 -16.22
CA VAL A 55 -26.08 33.48 -15.99
C VAL A 55 -25.78 33.42 -14.49
N ILE A 56 -26.32 34.35 -13.69
CA ILE A 56 -26.18 34.31 -12.22
C ILE A 56 -26.80 33.03 -11.65
N GLN A 57 -27.96 32.59 -12.14
CA GLN A 57 -28.60 31.36 -11.67
C GLN A 57 -27.77 30.10 -11.98
N ASN A 58 -27.04 30.09 -13.11
CA ASN A 58 -26.25 28.94 -13.55
C ASN A 58 -24.82 28.93 -13.00
N PHE A 59 -24.18 30.10 -12.90
CA PHE A 59 -22.81 30.24 -12.43
C PHE A 59 -22.73 30.51 -10.92
N GLY A 60 -23.72 31.18 -10.35
CA GLY A 60 -23.73 31.66 -8.98
C GLY A 60 -23.47 33.16 -8.88
N ASP A 61 -23.48 33.67 -7.66
CA ASP A 61 -23.15 35.06 -7.35
C ASP A 61 -21.64 35.31 -7.57
N PRO A 62 -21.25 36.23 -8.47
CA PRO A 62 -19.85 36.49 -8.80
C PRO A 62 -19.01 36.86 -7.57
N ILE A 63 -19.58 37.53 -6.57
CA ILE A 63 -18.86 37.92 -5.35
C ILE A 63 -18.49 36.68 -4.52
N ASN A 64 -19.40 35.71 -4.40
CA ASN A 64 -19.15 34.49 -3.64
C ASN A 64 -18.10 33.61 -4.33
N ILE A 65 -18.12 33.55 -5.67
CA ILE A 65 -17.14 32.81 -6.45
C ILE A 65 -15.75 33.46 -6.34
N ALA A 66 -15.67 34.78 -6.43
CA ALA A 66 -14.42 35.52 -6.25
C ALA A 66 -13.79 35.24 -4.87
N ARG A 67 -14.59 35.26 -3.80
CA ARG A 67 -14.15 34.92 -2.44
C ARG A 67 -13.68 33.47 -2.31
N GLN A 68 -14.35 32.54 -2.99
CA GLN A 68 -13.98 31.13 -2.96
C GLN A 68 -12.64 30.90 -3.68
N LEU A 69 -12.46 31.49 -4.86
CA LEU A 69 -11.20 31.41 -5.61
C LEU A 69 -10.04 32.02 -4.83
N TRP A 70 -10.27 33.15 -4.17
CA TRP A 70 -9.28 33.76 -3.28
C TRP A 70 -8.92 32.84 -2.11
N LEU A 71 -9.92 32.22 -1.46
CA LEU A 71 -9.68 31.29 -0.36
C LEU A 71 -8.91 30.04 -0.80
N ASP A 72 -9.22 29.49 -1.98
CA ASP A 72 -8.54 28.32 -2.52
C ASP A 72 -7.08 28.64 -2.87
N ALA A 73 -6.80 29.80 -3.47
CA ALA A 73 -5.45 30.27 -3.75
C ALA A 73 -4.63 30.51 -2.47
N MET A 74 -5.24 31.11 -1.44
CA MET A 74 -4.58 31.40 -0.16
C MET A 74 -4.52 30.21 0.79
N LYS A 75 -5.26 29.12 0.51
CA LYS A 75 -5.40 27.96 1.39
C LYS A 75 -4.07 27.31 1.73
N GLU A 76 -3.18 27.16 0.75
CA GLU A 76 -1.87 26.54 0.95
C GLU A 76 -0.99 27.39 1.87
N LYS A 77 -1.01 28.72 1.70
CA LYS A 77 -0.28 29.67 2.55
C LYS A 77 -0.81 29.66 3.98
N ILE A 78 -2.15 29.71 4.13
CA ILE A 78 -2.82 29.66 5.43
C ILE A 78 -2.55 28.33 6.15
N MET A 79 -2.60 27.19 5.44
CA MET A 79 -2.29 25.88 6.03
C MET A 79 -0.81 25.78 6.42
N SER A 80 0.11 26.24 5.56
CA SER A 80 1.54 26.23 5.84
C SER A 80 1.88 27.07 7.07
N GLN A 81 1.30 28.27 7.19
CA GLN A 81 1.53 29.16 8.33
C GLN A 81 1.03 28.53 9.63
N ARG A 82 -0.17 27.93 9.62
CA ARG A 82 -0.74 27.24 10.80
C ARG A 82 0.08 26.03 11.24
N ILE A 83 0.59 25.23 10.30
CA ILE A 83 1.44 24.09 10.60
C ILE A 83 2.78 24.57 11.19
N MET A 84 3.37 25.61 10.60
CA MET A 84 4.64 26.16 11.08
C MET A 84 4.51 26.74 12.50
N THR A 85 3.43 27.47 12.80
CA THR A 85 3.15 27.95 14.15
C THR A 85 2.96 26.79 15.13
N GLY A 86 2.24 25.73 14.72
CA GLY A 86 2.06 24.53 15.53
C GLY A 86 3.38 23.84 15.89
N ILE A 87 4.28 23.67 14.91
CA ILE A 87 5.61 23.07 15.14
C ILE A 87 6.47 23.94 16.05
N SER A 88 6.46 25.26 15.87
CA SER A 88 7.22 26.19 16.72
C SER A 88 6.79 26.14 18.19
N VAL A 89 5.47 26.03 18.45
CA VAL A 89 4.95 25.88 19.82
C VAL A 89 5.39 24.54 20.42
N VAL A 90 5.31 23.44 19.67
CA VAL A 90 5.77 22.12 20.14
C VAL A 90 7.25 22.14 20.47
N MET A 91 8.07 22.75 19.60
CA MET A 91 9.51 22.89 19.84
C MET A 91 9.80 23.70 21.10
N ALA A 92 9.08 24.80 21.34
CA ALA A 92 9.25 25.61 22.54
C ALA A 92 8.91 24.81 23.82
N VAL A 93 7.84 24.01 23.80
CA VAL A 93 7.45 23.14 24.92
C VAL A 93 8.52 22.06 25.17
N CYS A 94 9.05 21.44 24.11
CA CYS A 94 10.14 20.46 24.24
C CYS A 94 11.40 21.08 24.85
N CYS A 95 11.78 22.30 24.44
CA CYS A 95 12.92 23.01 25.03
C CYS A 95 12.73 23.30 26.53
N ILE A 96 11.53 23.73 26.94
CA ILE A 96 11.22 23.95 28.35
C ILE A 96 11.29 22.64 29.14
N ALA A 97 10.80 21.53 28.57
CA ALA A 97 10.84 20.21 29.20
C ALA A 97 12.29 19.72 29.43
N VAL A 98 13.18 19.89 28.45
CA VAL A 98 14.60 19.50 28.57
C VAL A 98 15.29 20.28 29.70
N VAL A 99 15.04 21.59 29.81
CA VAL A 99 15.59 22.39 30.92
C VAL A 99 15.03 21.92 32.28
N GLY A 100 13.74 21.58 32.34
CA GLY A 100 13.12 21.01 33.54
C GLY A 100 13.75 19.69 33.96
N PHE A 101 13.95 18.75 33.02
CA PHE A 101 14.61 17.48 33.30
C PHE A 101 16.08 17.66 33.73
N ALA A 102 16.82 18.56 33.07
CA ALA A 102 18.19 18.87 33.46
C ALA A 102 18.27 19.45 34.89
N TRP A 103 17.34 20.33 35.26
CA TRP A 103 17.25 20.87 36.62
C TRP A 103 16.99 19.79 37.67
N ILE A 104 16.06 18.87 37.39
CA ILE A 104 15.75 17.73 38.27
C ILE A 104 16.98 16.86 38.49
N LEU A 105 17.70 16.49 37.42
CA LEU A 105 18.92 15.68 37.51
C LEU A 105 20.02 16.39 38.33
N VAL A 106 20.18 17.71 38.16
CA VAL A 106 21.13 18.50 38.96
C VAL A 106 20.72 18.53 40.43
N GLN A 107 19.43 18.62 40.74
CA GLN A 107 18.95 18.60 42.13
C GLN A 107 19.17 17.23 42.78
N GLU A 108 18.88 16.14 42.08
CA GLU A 108 19.12 14.77 42.57
C GLU A 108 20.61 14.51 42.81
N SER A 109 21.48 14.93 41.89
CA SER A 109 22.93 14.79 42.05
C SER A 109 23.48 15.54 43.27
N ARG A 110 22.92 16.72 43.61
CA ARG A 110 23.31 17.44 44.83
C ARG A 110 22.96 16.67 46.10
N VAL A 111 21.78 16.06 46.14
CA VAL A 111 21.33 15.24 47.28
C VAL A 111 22.19 13.99 47.43
N VAL A 112 22.53 13.33 46.32
CA VAL A 112 23.42 12.15 46.32
C VAL A 112 24.82 12.53 46.79
N ASN A 113 25.39 13.64 46.29
CA ASN A 113 26.71 14.10 46.68
C ASN A 113 26.77 14.51 48.17
N GLN A 114 25.70 15.11 48.71
CA GLN A 114 25.62 15.43 50.14
C GLN A 114 25.57 14.17 51.00
N LYS A 115 24.75 13.18 50.66
CA LYS A 115 24.69 11.90 51.38
C LYS A 115 26.02 11.15 51.34
N MET A 116 26.73 11.22 50.21
CA MET A 116 28.05 10.61 50.06
C MET A 116 29.10 11.32 50.94
N LEU A 117 29.05 12.66 51.03
CA LEU A 117 29.93 13.43 51.92
C LEU A 117 29.61 13.21 53.40
N GLU A 118 28.34 13.06 53.78
CA GLU A 118 27.93 12.69 55.15
C GLU A 118 28.42 11.30 55.55
N GLN A 119 28.37 10.32 54.64
CA GLN A 119 28.95 8.99 54.87
C GLN A 119 30.48 9.05 55.04
N LEU A 120 31.16 9.91 54.29
CA LEU A 120 32.61 10.11 54.46
C LEU A 120 32.95 10.82 55.77
N ALA A 121 32.15 11.80 56.20
CA ALA A 121 32.35 12.49 57.47
C ALA A 121 32.12 11.56 58.68
N THR A 122 31.10 10.68 58.62
CA THR A 122 30.84 9.68 59.68
C THR A 122 31.90 8.58 59.76
N ILE A 123 32.65 8.32 58.68
CA ILE A 123 33.82 7.43 58.69
C ILE A 123 35.04 8.15 59.29
N ALA A 124 35.18 9.45 59.07
CA ALA A 124 36.31 10.25 59.58
C ALA A 124 36.25 10.52 61.10
N ASP A 125 35.05 10.51 61.70
CA ASP A 125 34.85 10.86 63.13
C ASP A 125 34.92 9.65 64.09
N ARG A 126 35.32 8.47 63.61
CA ARG A 126 35.54 7.30 64.48
C ARG A 126 36.87 7.44 65.24
N PRO A 127 36.86 7.44 66.59
CA PRO A 127 38.09 7.55 67.35
C PRO A 127 38.96 6.30 67.12
N GLN A 128 40.22 6.52 66.76
CA GLN A 128 41.22 5.46 66.59
C GLN A 128 41.37 4.66 67.90
N PRO A 129 41.10 3.34 67.90
CA PRO A 129 41.69 2.45 68.88
C PRO A 129 43.07 2.03 68.37
N VAL A 130 44.06 2.22 69.23
CA VAL A 130 45.42 1.75 69.07
C VAL A 130 45.42 0.22 68.90
N ALA A 131 46.15 -0.25 67.89
CA ALA A 131 46.53 -1.64 67.60
C ALA A 131 45.47 -2.60 67.04
N ALA A 132 45.54 -2.87 65.72
CA ALA A 132 45.27 -4.17 65.12
C ALA A 132 45.78 -4.23 63.66
N VAL A 133 47.10 -4.40 63.51
CA VAL A 133 47.72 -4.79 62.23
C VAL A 133 47.16 -6.17 61.85
N GLY A 134 46.21 -6.20 60.92
CA GLY A 134 45.62 -7.47 60.45
C GLY A 134 44.30 -7.33 59.68
N ARG A 135 43.52 -6.26 59.88
CA ARG A 135 42.24 -6.08 59.15
C ARG A 135 42.38 -5.42 57.77
N GLU A 136 43.42 -4.62 57.54
CA GLU A 136 43.60 -3.96 56.24
C GLU A 136 43.96 -4.93 55.12
N GLN A 137 44.68 -6.02 55.40
CA GLN A 137 44.94 -7.07 54.42
C GLN A 137 43.64 -7.74 53.96
N GLN A 138 42.71 -7.98 54.89
CA GLN A 138 41.47 -8.72 54.62
C GLN A 138 40.48 -7.91 53.77
N ILE A 139 40.46 -6.56 53.94
CA ILE A 139 39.66 -5.66 53.11
C ILE A 139 40.26 -5.51 51.71
N LEU A 140 41.58 -5.51 51.60
CA LEU A 140 42.29 -5.47 50.30
C LEU A 140 42.10 -6.76 49.50
N ASP A 141 42.05 -7.92 50.16
CA ASP A 141 41.81 -9.20 49.50
C ASP A 141 40.33 -9.31 49.03
N GLN A 142 39.36 -8.87 49.82
CA GLN A 142 37.95 -8.80 49.38
C GLN A 142 37.72 -7.81 48.22
N LEU A 143 38.46 -6.70 48.19
CA LEU A 143 38.40 -5.75 47.08
C LEU A 143 39.08 -6.27 45.80
N LYS A 144 40.09 -7.14 45.93
CA LYS A 144 40.68 -7.84 44.80
C LYS A 144 39.75 -8.92 44.27
N GLU A 145 39.11 -9.70 45.14
CA GLU A 145 38.15 -10.74 44.77
C GLU A 145 36.93 -10.14 44.05
N LEU A 146 36.37 -9.03 44.55
CA LEU A 146 35.29 -8.30 43.86
C LEU A 146 35.73 -7.65 42.55
N ARG A 147 36.99 -7.22 42.44
CA ARG A 147 37.54 -6.67 41.19
C ARG A 147 37.81 -7.78 40.18
N GLU A 148 38.25 -8.95 40.61
CA GLU A 148 38.45 -10.13 39.76
C GLU A 148 37.11 -10.75 39.35
N GLU A 149 36.07 -10.74 40.20
CA GLU A 149 34.70 -11.11 39.81
C GLU A 149 34.08 -10.08 38.86
N GLN A 150 34.28 -8.78 39.09
CA GLN A 150 33.87 -7.75 38.13
C GLN A 150 34.64 -7.85 36.83
N GLN A 151 35.97 -8.07 36.84
CA GLN A 151 36.79 -8.25 35.63
C GLN A 151 36.58 -9.63 34.98
N ALA A 152 36.08 -10.64 35.68
CA ALA A 152 35.60 -11.88 35.09
C ALA A 152 34.21 -11.68 34.45
N ALA A 153 33.39 -10.77 34.99
CA ALA A 153 32.12 -10.35 34.39
C ALA A 153 32.28 -9.37 33.21
N THR A 154 33.29 -8.47 33.22
CA THR A 154 33.68 -7.65 32.06
C THR A 154 34.69 -8.34 31.12
N GLY A 155 35.31 -9.44 31.55
CA GLY A 155 36.28 -10.22 30.78
C GLY A 155 35.65 -11.19 29.77
N ALA A 156 34.32 -11.24 29.67
CA ALA A 156 33.59 -12.12 28.73
C ALA A 156 32.64 -11.37 27.77
N SER A 157 32.69 -10.04 27.72
CA SER A 157 31.99 -9.25 26.70
C SER A 157 33.00 -8.72 25.68
N SER A 158 33.10 -9.41 24.54
CA SER A 158 33.71 -8.90 23.33
C SER A 158 33.15 -7.50 23.04
N GLU A 159 33.97 -6.47 23.21
CA GLU A 159 33.62 -5.07 23.01
C GLU A 159 32.91 -4.89 21.66
N GLY A 160 31.65 -4.45 21.70
CA GLY A 160 30.88 -4.08 20.50
C GLY A 160 29.93 -5.14 19.92
N MET A 161 29.92 -6.38 20.41
CA MET A 161 29.02 -7.43 19.90
C MET A 161 27.77 -7.62 20.78
N ASN A 162 26.62 -7.80 20.15
CA ASN A 162 25.28 -7.95 20.74
C ASN A 162 24.68 -9.29 20.30
N GLN A 163 24.08 -10.04 21.21
CA GLN A 163 23.34 -11.25 20.83
C GLN A 163 22.11 -10.84 20.01
N ILE A 164 21.89 -11.44 18.83
CA ILE A 164 20.68 -11.23 18.02
C ILE A 164 19.97 -12.58 17.85
N SER A 165 18.74 -12.67 18.36
CA SER A 165 17.92 -13.88 18.26
C SER A 165 16.43 -13.55 18.07
N PHE A 166 15.68 -14.51 17.53
CA PHE A 166 14.24 -14.37 17.34
C PHE A 166 13.53 -15.63 17.83
N GLN A 167 12.45 -15.45 18.59
CA GLN A 167 11.57 -16.52 19.02
C GLN A 167 10.44 -16.65 18.00
N LEU A 168 10.48 -17.69 17.18
CA LEU A 168 9.45 -17.92 16.17
C LEU A 168 8.34 -18.81 16.75
N VAL A 169 7.11 -18.32 16.70
CA VAL A 169 5.93 -19.04 17.18
C VAL A 169 4.88 -19.11 16.08
N GLN A 170 4.12 -20.18 16.02
CA GLN A 170 3.05 -20.33 15.03
C GLN A 170 1.85 -19.46 15.41
N ASP A 171 1.20 -18.87 14.41
CA ASP A 171 -0.06 -18.14 14.56
C ASP A 171 -1.23 -19.11 14.75
N ASN A 172 -1.25 -19.76 15.91
CA ASN A 172 -2.33 -20.61 16.38
C ASN A 172 -2.60 -20.33 17.86
N LYS A 173 -3.72 -20.84 18.38
CA LYS A 173 -4.13 -20.62 19.77
C LYS A 173 -3.09 -21.11 20.79
N ASP A 174 -2.31 -22.11 20.41
CA ASP A 174 -1.35 -22.79 21.28
C ASP A 174 0.05 -22.15 21.24
N LYS A 175 0.29 -21.18 20.34
CA LYS A 175 1.60 -20.55 20.06
C LYS A 175 2.76 -21.55 20.00
N LYS A 176 2.56 -22.66 19.30
CA LYS A 176 3.59 -23.71 19.18
C LYS A 176 4.87 -23.14 18.53
N PRO A 177 6.06 -23.63 18.88
CA PRO A 177 7.30 -23.24 18.20
C PRO A 177 7.22 -23.41 16.68
N ALA A 178 7.64 -22.39 15.93
CA ALA A 178 7.71 -22.45 14.47
C ALA A 178 9.05 -23.05 14.04
N VAL A 179 9.10 -24.38 13.97
CA VAL A 179 10.31 -25.15 13.69
C VAL A 179 10.64 -25.15 12.19
N GLY A 180 11.93 -25.01 11.87
CA GLY A 180 12.46 -25.25 10.54
C GLY A 180 12.34 -24.09 9.55
N PHE A 181 11.86 -22.93 9.99
CA PHE A 181 11.94 -21.68 9.25
C PHE A 181 13.41 -21.29 9.02
N LYS A 182 13.73 -20.88 7.79
CA LYS A 182 15.04 -20.34 7.42
C LYS A 182 15.03 -18.83 7.63
N GLY A 183 16.04 -18.29 8.29
CA GLY A 183 16.26 -16.86 8.43
C GLY A 183 17.57 -16.43 7.83
N THR A 184 17.55 -15.30 7.12
CA THR A 184 18.73 -14.63 6.59
C THR A 184 18.80 -13.23 7.18
N LEU A 185 19.92 -12.88 7.82
CA LEU A 185 20.14 -11.58 8.44
C LEU A 185 21.29 -10.87 7.72
N ARG A 186 21.00 -9.74 7.08
CA ARG A 186 21.97 -8.93 6.36
C ARG A 186 22.25 -7.63 7.10
N LYS A 187 23.51 -7.32 7.40
CA LYS A 187 23.91 -6.01 7.94
C LYS A 187 23.91 -4.98 6.82
N GLU A 188 23.21 -3.87 7.02
CA GLU A 188 23.27 -2.71 6.13
C GLU A 188 24.55 -1.91 6.38
N GLY A 189 25.21 -1.46 5.32
CA GLY A 189 26.45 -0.71 5.38
C GLY A 189 27.11 -0.60 4.01
N ASN A 190 28.32 -0.06 3.99
CA ASN A 190 29.18 -0.05 2.80
C ASN A 190 29.68 -1.48 2.51
N ASP A 191 30.23 -1.72 1.32
CA ASP A 191 30.69 -3.06 0.88
C ASP A 191 31.65 -3.73 1.87
N LEU A 192 32.45 -2.95 2.59
CA LEU A 192 33.41 -3.43 3.60
C LEU A 192 32.76 -3.87 4.92
N ASP A 193 31.56 -3.39 5.22
CA ASP A 193 30.87 -3.55 6.52
C ASP A 193 29.58 -4.37 6.43
N SER A 194 29.19 -4.75 5.21
CA SER A 194 27.99 -5.54 4.94
C SER A 194 28.32 -7.03 4.92
N PHE A 195 27.51 -7.83 5.61
CA PHE A 195 27.61 -9.28 5.60
C PHE A 195 26.22 -9.88 5.73
N THR A 196 26.08 -11.15 5.36
CA THR A 196 24.84 -11.90 5.44
C THR A 196 25.07 -13.20 6.20
N LEU A 197 24.19 -13.50 7.14
CA LEU A 197 24.20 -14.74 7.91
C LEU A 197 22.92 -15.51 7.66
N GLU A 198 22.99 -16.83 7.75
CA GLU A 198 21.84 -17.71 7.68
C GLU A 198 21.71 -18.52 8.96
N ALA A 199 20.47 -18.70 9.42
CA ALA A 199 20.13 -19.55 10.55
C ALA A 199 18.84 -20.31 10.25
N LYS A 200 18.60 -21.38 10.99
CA LYS A 200 17.35 -22.14 10.93
C LYS A 200 16.78 -22.26 12.35
N SER A 201 15.48 -22.08 12.49
CA SER A 201 14.81 -22.22 13.79
C SER A 201 14.87 -23.67 14.27
N ASN A 202 15.24 -23.84 15.54
CA ASN A 202 15.36 -25.13 16.20
C ASN A 202 14.01 -25.68 16.70
N ALA A 203 14.03 -26.75 17.50
CA ALA A 203 12.83 -27.40 18.04
C ALA A 203 12.01 -26.47 18.96
N GLU A 204 12.69 -25.54 19.63
CA GLU A 204 12.12 -24.52 20.49
C GLU A 204 11.64 -23.29 19.69
N GLY A 205 11.83 -23.26 18.36
CA GLY A 205 11.48 -22.12 17.51
C GLY A 205 12.47 -20.96 17.61
N LEU A 206 13.60 -21.15 18.29
CA LEU A 206 14.64 -20.15 18.42
C LEU A 206 15.45 -20.08 17.13
N LEU A 207 15.52 -18.88 16.56
CA LEU A 207 16.36 -18.53 15.43
C LEU A 207 17.50 -17.63 15.94
N ASP A 208 18.67 -18.21 16.14
CA ASP A 208 19.82 -17.53 16.72
C ASP A 208 20.89 -17.18 15.67
N PHE A 209 21.28 -15.91 15.61
CA PHE A 209 22.35 -15.40 14.75
C PHE A 209 23.66 -15.13 15.50
N GLY A 210 23.70 -15.40 16.81
CA GLY A 210 24.90 -15.23 17.63
C GLY A 210 25.18 -13.78 18.00
N LYS A 211 26.45 -13.51 18.35
CA LYS A 211 26.93 -12.18 18.76
C LYS A 211 27.39 -11.38 17.55
N LEU A 212 26.71 -10.27 17.27
CA LEU A 212 26.90 -9.44 16.07
C LEU A 212 27.09 -7.96 16.43
N PRO A 213 27.79 -7.17 15.61
CA PRO A 213 28.00 -5.75 15.91
C PRO A 213 26.67 -4.98 15.99
N TRP A 214 26.67 -3.83 16.63
CA TRP A 214 25.52 -2.93 16.56
C TRP A 214 25.35 -2.39 15.12
N GLY A 215 24.13 -1.98 14.76
CA GLY A 215 23.83 -1.46 13.42
C GLY A 215 22.43 -1.77 12.93
N LYS A 216 22.18 -1.45 11.67
CA LYS A 216 20.93 -1.77 10.97
C LYS A 216 21.05 -3.11 10.26
N TYR A 217 20.01 -3.92 10.36
CA TYR A 217 19.94 -5.21 9.70
C TYR A 217 18.61 -5.38 8.96
N GLN A 218 18.65 -6.21 7.91
CA GLN A 218 17.47 -6.72 7.21
C GLN A 218 17.34 -8.21 7.52
N LEU A 219 16.24 -8.57 8.16
CA LEU A 219 15.83 -9.95 8.36
C LEU A 219 14.91 -10.37 7.21
N ASN A 220 15.22 -11.50 6.58
CA ASN A 220 14.34 -12.23 5.69
C ASN A 220 14.05 -13.59 6.33
N LEU A 221 12.78 -13.90 6.63
CA LEU A 221 12.38 -15.23 7.08
C LEU A 221 11.61 -15.93 5.98
N SER A 222 11.88 -17.21 5.78
CA SER A 222 11.18 -18.09 4.86
C SER A 222 10.66 -19.33 5.57
N ALA A 223 9.38 -19.61 5.37
CA ALA A 223 8.71 -20.81 5.82
C ALA A 223 9.15 -22.03 5.00
N PRO A 224 9.04 -23.26 5.54
CA PRO A 224 9.40 -24.48 4.83
C PRO A 224 8.67 -24.71 3.49
N TRP A 225 7.51 -24.09 3.31
CA TRP A 225 6.70 -24.16 2.08
C TRP A 225 6.88 -22.96 1.15
N GLY A 226 7.82 -22.05 1.43
CA GLY A 226 8.19 -20.95 0.53
C GLY A 226 7.50 -19.60 0.77
N GLU A 227 6.65 -19.47 1.78
CA GLU A 227 6.22 -18.13 2.25
C GLU A 227 7.40 -17.38 2.85
N TYR A 228 7.43 -16.05 2.72
CA TYR A 228 8.46 -15.23 3.34
C TYR A 228 7.93 -13.91 3.88
N PHE A 229 8.69 -13.29 4.78
CA PHE A 229 8.53 -11.87 5.11
C PHE A 229 9.88 -11.20 5.32
N PHE A 230 9.87 -9.89 5.23
CA PHE A 230 11.04 -9.04 5.45
C PHE A 230 10.79 -8.05 6.58
N LYS A 231 11.84 -7.77 7.35
CA LYS A 231 11.80 -6.78 8.42
C LYS A 231 13.16 -6.12 8.62
N SER A 232 13.16 -4.79 8.74
CA SER A 232 14.35 -4.05 9.15
C SER A 232 14.40 -3.96 10.68
N ILE A 233 15.57 -4.21 11.26
CA ILE A 233 15.84 -4.06 12.69
C ILE A 233 17.03 -3.13 12.91
N SER A 234 17.10 -2.49 14.08
CA SER A 234 18.24 -1.68 14.50
C SER A 234 18.71 -2.14 15.87
N VAL A 235 19.96 -2.57 15.96
CA VAL A 235 20.58 -3.08 17.18
C VAL A 235 21.48 -2.00 17.75
N LEU A 236 21.28 -1.70 19.03
CA LEU A 236 22.04 -0.67 19.75
C LEU A 236 23.29 -1.29 20.39
N PRO A 237 24.36 -0.49 20.61
CA PRO A 237 25.55 -0.96 21.32
C PRO A 237 25.23 -1.51 22.71
N ALA A 238 25.91 -2.60 23.08
CA ALA A 238 25.82 -3.28 24.38
C ALA A 238 24.41 -3.74 24.79
N ARG A 239 23.51 -3.97 23.82
CA ARG A 239 22.15 -4.48 24.05
C ARG A 239 21.85 -5.65 23.13
N SER A 240 21.63 -6.81 23.73
CA SER A 240 21.07 -7.96 23.00
C SER A 240 19.70 -7.60 22.41
N TYR A 241 19.44 -8.10 21.21
CA TYR A 241 18.18 -7.98 20.51
C TYR A 241 17.46 -9.33 20.52
N SER A 242 16.25 -9.36 21.06
CA SER A 242 15.38 -10.53 21.05
C SER A 242 13.94 -10.10 20.78
N GLU A 243 13.28 -10.81 19.88
CA GLU A 243 11.89 -10.52 19.50
C GLU A 243 11.12 -11.81 19.21
N GLU A 244 9.85 -11.86 19.63
CA GLU A 244 8.90 -12.91 19.24
C GLU A 244 8.22 -12.54 17.92
N ILE A 245 8.20 -13.47 16.96
CA ILE A 245 7.57 -13.28 15.65
C ILE A 245 6.54 -14.39 15.43
N ASN A 246 5.28 -14.02 15.18
CA ASN A 246 4.26 -14.97 14.75
C ASN A 246 4.48 -15.34 13.27
N CYS A 247 4.70 -16.62 13.04
CA CYS A 247 4.86 -17.26 11.76
C CYS A 247 3.59 -17.98 11.33
N PRO A 248 3.35 -18.13 10.02
CA PRO A 248 2.25 -18.96 9.53
C PRO A 248 2.41 -20.41 10.01
N ALA A 249 1.31 -21.01 10.45
CA ALA A 249 1.32 -22.38 10.97
C ALA A 249 1.30 -23.47 9.87
N ALA A 250 0.89 -23.11 8.66
CA ALA A 250 0.69 -24.00 7.52
C ALA A 250 0.75 -23.22 6.20
N PRO A 251 0.99 -23.87 5.04
CA PRO A 251 0.87 -23.22 3.74
C PRO A 251 -0.51 -22.60 3.52
N PRO A 252 -0.66 -21.61 2.62
CA PRO A 252 -1.95 -20.99 2.36
C PRO A 252 -2.91 -22.03 1.79
N ALA A 253 -4.11 -22.12 2.37
CA ALA A 253 -5.11 -23.06 1.90
C ALA A 253 -5.59 -22.67 0.49
N GLN A 254 -5.92 -23.67 -0.33
CA GLN A 254 -6.61 -23.44 -1.59
C GLN A 254 -8.09 -23.17 -1.32
N VAL A 255 -8.60 -22.02 -1.74
CA VAL A 255 -9.99 -21.59 -1.56
C VAL A 255 -10.70 -21.45 -2.91
N PRO A 256 -11.99 -21.80 -3.02
CA PRO A 256 -12.77 -21.54 -4.22
C PRO A 256 -13.01 -20.04 -4.37
N VAL A 257 -12.66 -19.50 -5.54
CA VAL A 257 -12.86 -18.09 -5.92
C VAL A 257 -13.83 -18.03 -7.09
N GLN A 258 -14.78 -17.12 -6.99
CA GLN A 258 -15.75 -16.80 -8.03
C GLN A 258 -15.51 -15.37 -8.51
N PHE A 259 -15.64 -15.13 -9.80
CA PHE A 259 -15.61 -13.79 -10.37
C PHE A 259 -17.04 -13.32 -10.67
N GLN A 260 -17.28 -12.03 -10.56
CA GLN A 260 -18.55 -11.41 -10.95
C GLN A 260 -18.27 -10.17 -11.77
N VAL A 261 -18.60 -10.24 -13.05
CA VAL A 261 -18.46 -9.17 -14.02
C VAL A 261 -19.86 -8.65 -14.36
N LYS A 262 -20.06 -7.35 -14.16
CA LYS A 262 -21.30 -6.67 -14.54
C LYS A 262 -21.12 -6.03 -15.90
N TRP A 263 -21.69 -6.67 -16.92
CA TRP A 263 -21.66 -6.21 -18.29
C TRP A 263 -22.69 -5.08 -18.50
N PRO A 264 -22.33 -3.98 -19.19
CA PRO A 264 -23.30 -2.94 -19.54
C PRO A 264 -24.38 -3.52 -20.48
N GLY A 265 -25.66 -3.19 -20.26
CA GLY A 265 -26.77 -3.76 -21.05
C GLY A 265 -26.77 -3.36 -22.54
N GLU A 266 -26.03 -2.32 -22.91
CA GLU A 266 -25.85 -1.87 -24.30
C GLU A 266 -24.70 -2.61 -25.02
N PHE A 267 -23.94 -3.43 -24.28
CA PHE A 267 -22.79 -4.17 -24.79
C PHE A 267 -23.22 -5.59 -25.16
N ASN A 268 -22.90 -6.04 -26.38
CA ASN A 268 -23.17 -7.42 -26.78
C ASN A 268 -22.21 -8.38 -26.05
N ALA A 269 -22.44 -8.63 -24.77
CA ALA A 269 -21.52 -9.37 -23.90
C ALA A 269 -21.32 -10.83 -24.33
N GLU A 270 -22.23 -11.40 -25.11
CA GLU A 270 -22.18 -12.79 -25.56
C GLU A 270 -20.96 -13.08 -26.45
N ASP A 271 -20.51 -12.09 -27.21
CA ASP A 271 -19.37 -12.19 -28.13
C ASP A 271 -18.01 -11.97 -27.45
N TRP A 272 -18.01 -11.66 -26.17
CA TRP A 272 -16.81 -11.23 -25.45
C TRP A 272 -16.51 -12.13 -24.26
N VAL A 273 -15.23 -12.15 -23.91
CA VAL A 273 -14.72 -12.69 -22.66
C VAL A 273 -13.75 -11.69 -22.05
N LEU A 274 -13.70 -11.67 -20.72
CA LEU A 274 -12.72 -10.93 -19.97
C LEU A 274 -11.57 -11.87 -19.61
N LEU A 275 -10.40 -11.64 -20.20
CA LEU A 275 -9.17 -12.28 -19.77
C LEU A 275 -8.67 -11.54 -18.52
N CYS A 276 -8.48 -12.29 -17.44
CA CYS A 276 -8.02 -11.84 -16.14
C CYS A 276 -6.67 -12.50 -15.86
N ASP A 277 -5.60 -11.72 -15.96
CA ASP A 277 -4.25 -12.17 -15.71
C ASP A 277 -3.82 -11.73 -14.31
N MET A 278 -3.80 -12.66 -13.35
CA MET A 278 -3.35 -12.43 -11.98
C MET A 278 -1.84 -12.66 -11.82
N SER A 279 -1.17 -13.06 -12.89
CA SER A 279 0.26 -13.31 -12.88
C SER A 279 1.04 -12.01 -13.10
N TYR A 280 2.30 -12.01 -12.70
CA TYR A 280 3.26 -11.00 -13.10
C TYR A 280 4.59 -11.66 -13.42
N ARG A 281 5.41 -11.03 -14.26
CA ARG A 281 6.76 -11.54 -14.53
C ARG A 281 7.76 -10.82 -13.65
N ALA A 282 8.51 -11.60 -12.87
CA ALA A 282 9.69 -11.15 -12.15
C ALA A 282 10.92 -11.67 -12.90
N GLY A 283 11.41 -10.90 -13.86
CA GLY A 283 12.48 -11.35 -14.75
C GLY A 283 11.97 -12.37 -15.78
N ILE A 284 12.54 -13.58 -15.79
CA ILE A 284 12.22 -14.64 -16.78
C ILE A 284 11.04 -15.51 -16.31
N GLN A 285 10.68 -15.46 -15.03
CA GLN A 285 9.65 -16.34 -14.46
C GLN A 285 8.35 -15.58 -14.19
N GLN A 286 7.25 -16.18 -14.64
CA GLN A 286 5.90 -15.81 -14.24
C GLN A 286 5.66 -16.27 -12.81
N GLN A 287 5.01 -15.43 -12.00
CA GLN A 287 4.72 -15.69 -10.60
C GLN A 287 3.31 -15.22 -10.26
N ILE A 288 2.71 -15.89 -9.29
CA ILE A 288 1.46 -15.48 -8.65
C ILE A 288 1.78 -15.22 -7.19
N ASP A 289 1.58 -13.97 -6.78
CA ASP A 289 1.82 -13.55 -5.40
C ASP A 289 0.50 -13.46 -4.65
N SER A 290 0.45 -14.13 -3.50
CA SER A 290 -0.59 -13.92 -2.50
C SER A 290 0.06 -13.48 -1.20
N SER A 291 -0.62 -12.62 -0.44
CA SER A 291 -0.09 -12.11 0.81
C SER A 291 -1.11 -12.17 1.94
N ARG A 292 -0.66 -12.40 3.17
CA ARG A 292 -1.53 -12.42 4.35
C ARG A 292 -0.87 -11.73 5.52
N VAL A 293 -1.69 -11.04 6.30
CA VAL A 293 -1.24 -10.33 7.51
C VAL A 293 -1.38 -11.27 8.70
N ILE A 294 -0.26 -11.50 9.38
CA ILE A 294 -0.16 -12.30 10.61
C ILE A 294 0.52 -11.41 11.65
N GLN A 295 -0.19 -11.06 12.73
CA GLN A 295 0.32 -10.18 13.81
C GLN A 295 1.02 -8.92 13.26
N ASP A 296 0.39 -8.24 12.30
CA ASP A 296 0.91 -7.02 11.63
C ASP A 296 2.10 -7.24 10.67
N HIS A 297 2.54 -8.47 10.46
CA HIS A 297 3.54 -8.82 9.46
C HIS A 297 2.87 -9.33 8.18
N ASN A 298 3.30 -8.77 7.04
CA ASN A 298 2.84 -9.21 5.74
C ASN A 298 3.71 -10.35 5.24
N TRP A 299 3.16 -11.56 5.24
CA TRP A 299 3.78 -12.75 4.67
C TRP A 299 3.36 -12.89 3.22
N THR A 300 4.33 -13.06 2.34
CA THR A 300 4.11 -13.25 0.90
C THR A 300 4.38 -14.69 0.52
N TYR A 301 3.47 -15.28 -0.23
CA TYR A 301 3.61 -16.59 -0.84
C TYR A 301 3.71 -16.43 -2.35
N GLN A 302 4.86 -16.81 -2.91
CA GLN A 302 5.11 -16.79 -4.34
C GLN A 302 4.90 -18.19 -4.91
N GLN A 303 4.01 -18.29 -5.89
CA GLN A 303 3.75 -19.53 -6.61
C GLN A 303 4.30 -19.41 -8.02
N ILE A 304 5.06 -20.44 -8.43
CA ILE A 304 5.42 -20.63 -9.84
C ILE A 304 4.20 -21.28 -10.50
N PRO A 305 3.60 -20.64 -11.52
CA PRO A 305 2.48 -21.22 -12.25
C PRO A 305 2.85 -22.58 -12.84
N ASP A 306 1.92 -23.52 -12.77
CA ASP A 306 1.98 -24.77 -13.51
C ASP A 306 0.84 -24.85 -14.54
N GLU A 307 0.73 -25.97 -15.26
CA GLU A 307 -0.30 -26.17 -16.27
C GLU A 307 -1.73 -26.09 -15.70
N ASN A 308 -1.91 -26.31 -14.40
CA ASN A 308 -3.20 -26.30 -13.71
C ASN A 308 -3.48 -24.96 -13.00
N SER A 309 -2.47 -24.12 -12.77
CA SER A 309 -2.59 -22.85 -12.06
C SER A 309 -1.80 -21.74 -12.75
N SER A 310 -2.14 -21.46 -14.02
CA SER A 310 -1.51 -20.37 -14.80
C SER A 310 -1.69 -18.99 -14.15
N GLY A 311 -2.74 -18.82 -13.33
CA GLY A 311 -3.15 -17.52 -12.80
C GLY A 311 -3.88 -16.66 -13.84
N VAL A 312 -4.12 -17.21 -15.03
CA VAL A 312 -4.81 -16.53 -16.13
C VAL A 312 -6.17 -17.19 -16.35
N TYR A 313 -7.22 -16.40 -16.34
CA TYR A 313 -8.60 -16.88 -16.41
C TYR A 313 -9.39 -16.13 -17.48
N LEU A 314 -10.25 -16.82 -18.21
CA LEU A 314 -11.27 -16.22 -19.06
C LEU A 314 -12.59 -16.23 -18.30
N ILE A 315 -13.27 -15.08 -18.28
CA ILE A 315 -14.57 -14.90 -17.62
C ILE A 315 -15.58 -14.44 -18.66
N ASP A 316 -16.65 -15.20 -18.85
CA ASP A 316 -17.68 -14.86 -19.84
C ASP A 316 -18.82 -13.99 -19.24
N HIS A 317 -19.85 -13.77 -20.04
CA HIS A 317 -21.04 -13.01 -19.63
C HIS A 317 -21.94 -13.70 -18.59
N GLN A 318 -21.86 -15.03 -18.44
CA GLN A 318 -22.49 -15.77 -17.35
C GLN A 318 -21.65 -15.79 -16.07
N ASN A 319 -20.42 -15.26 -16.10
CA ASN A 319 -19.40 -15.42 -15.06
C ASN A 319 -18.88 -16.86 -14.92
N MET A 320 -18.98 -17.65 -15.99
CA MET A 320 -18.27 -18.91 -16.09
C MET A 320 -16.79 -18.64 -16.29
N ILE A 321 -15.97 -19.45 -15.63
CA ILE A 321 -14.52 -19.29 -15.54
C ILE A 321 -13.86 -20.45 -16.26
N THR A 322 -12.96 -20.11 -17.16
CA THR A 322 -12.12 -21.05 -17.88
C THR A 322 -10.66 -20.74 -17.56
N SER A 323 -9.87 -21.75 -17.20
CA SER A 323 -8.42 -21.58 -17.09
C SER A 323 -7.83 -21.31 -18.48
N CYS A 324 -7.09 -20.22 -18.64
CA CYS A 324 -6.40 -19.89 -19.87
C CYS A 324 -5.03 -20.60 -19.87
N PRO A 325 -4.80 -21.57 -20.77
CA PRO A 325 -3.51 -22.24 -20.83
C PRO A 325 -2.44 -21.28 -21.37
N VAL A 326 -1.32 -21.22 -20.66
CA VAL A 326 -0.12 -20.46 -21.06
C VAL A 326 1.02 -21.42 -21.38
N LYS A 327 2.08 -20.93 -22.01
CA LYS A 327 3.36 -21.63 -22.17
C LYS A 327 4.14 -21.59 -20.84
N LYS A 328 5.22 -22.36 -20.75
CA LYS A 328 6.06 -22.45 -19.52
C LYS A 328 6.75 -21.14 -19.14
N ASP A 329 6.94 -20.25 -20.11
CA ASP A 329 7.44 -18.90 -19.94
C ASP A 329 6.34 -17.88 -19.61
N GLY A 330 5.09 -18.33 -19.48
CA GLY A 330 3.92 -17.50 -19.24
C GLY A 330 3.39 -16.77 -20.47
N GLU A 331 3.83 -17.13 -21.68
CA GLU A 331 3.24 -16.58 -22.90
C GLU A 331 1.86 -17.17 -23.18
N PHE A 332 0.95 -16.34 -23.69
CA PHE A 332 -0.37 -16.77 -24.12
C PHE A 332 -0.29 -17.75 -25.31
N LYS A 333 -1.20 -18.73 -25.34
CA LYS A 333 -1.40 -19.64 -26.46
C LYS A 333 -2.71 -19.30 -27.16
N ASP A 334 -2.77 -19.56 -28.47
CA ASP A 334 -4.02 -19.44 -29.22
C ASP A 334 -5.00 -20.51 -28.73
N LEU A 335 -6.25 -20.10 -28.51
CA LEU A 335 -7.27 -20.92 -27.87
C LEU A 335 -8.40 -21.25 -28.82
N ASN A 336 -8.85 -22.50 -28.76
CA ASN A 336 -10.13 -22.91 -29.30
C ASN A 336 -11.11 -23.09 -28.14
N LEU A 337 -12.15 -22.25 -28.08
CA LEU A 337 -13.18 -22.27 -27.03
C LEU A 337 -13.81 -23.65 -26.81
N GLN A 338 -13.93 -24.47 -27.86
CA GLN A 338 -14.56 -25.78 -27.76
C GLN A 338 -13.77 -26.79 -26.90
N GLN A 339 -12.49 -26.51 -26.65
CA GLN A 339 -11.59 -27.39 -25.90
C GLN A 339 -11.49 -26.99 -24.42
N LEU A 340 -12.19 -25.94 -24.02
CA LEU A 340 -12.06 -25.35 -22.71
C LEU A 340 -13.17 -25.85 -21.77
N MET A 341 -12.79 -26.19 -20.54
CA MET A 341 -13.74 -26.57 -19.50
C MET A 341 -14.17 -25.35 -18.71
N GLU A 342 -15.47 -25.05 -18.77
CA GLU A 342 -16.08 -24.00 -17.98
C GLU A 342 -16.37 -24.48 -16.56
N THR A 343 -16.06 -23.63 -15.59
CA THR A 343 -16.30 -23.89 -14.16
C THR A 343 -16.88 -22.65 -13.51
N SER A 344 -17.71 -22.82 -12.47
CA SER A 344 -18.26 -21.68 -11.72
C SER A 344 -17.28 -21.09 -10.70
N SER A 345 -16.14 -21.76 -10.46
CA SER A 345 -15.14 -21.34 -9.47
C SER A 345 -13.77 -21.95 -9.75
N VAL A 346 -12.71 -21.21 -9.43
CA VAL A 346 -11.33 -21.69 -9.49
C VAL A 346 -10.72 -21.80 -8.11
N LYS A 347 -9.76 -22.71 -7.92
CA LYS A 347 -9.03 -22.81 -6.65
C LYS A 347 -7.85 -21.84 -6.68
N MET A 348 -7.76 -20.98 -5.68
CA MET A 348 -6.65 -20.05 -5.53
C MET A 348 -6.11 -20.09 -4.10
N SER A 349 -4.83 -19.78 -3.92
CA SER A 349 -4.23 -19.67 -2.60
C SER A 349 -4.91 -18.56 -1.79
N GLN A 350 -5.21 -18.85 -0.54
CA GLN A 350 -5.79 -17.89 0.39
C GLN A 350 -4.83 -16.70 0.58
N GLY A 351 -5.33 -15.48 0.37
CA GLY A 351 -4.58 -14.27 0.63
C GLY A 351 -5.11 -13.08 -0.15
N THR A 352 -4.39 -11.97 -0.03
CA THR A 352 -4.52 -10.78 -0.84
C THR A 352 -3.60 -10.94 -2.04
N HIS A 353 -4.19 -11.05 -3.23
CA HIS A 353 -3.48 -11.11 -4.50
C HIS A 353 -3.19 -9.70 -5.03
N VAL A 354 -2.19 -9.59 -5.90
CA VAL A 354 -2.00 -8.41 -6.75
C VAL A 354 -3.24 -8.18 -7.61
N LEU A 355 -3.48 -6.93 -8.02
CA LEU A 355 -4.59 -6.66 -8.92
C LEU A 355 -4.27 -7.25 -10.31
N PRO A 356 -5.26 -7.91 -10.96
CA PRO A 356 -5.04 -8.47 -12.27
C PRO A 356 -5.01 -7.40 -13.36
N ASP A 357 -4.34 -7.74 -14.44
CA ASP A 357 -4.56 -7.11 -15.73
C ASP A 357 -5.81 -7.70 -16.37
N LEU A 358 -6.71 -6.82 -16.81
CA LEU A 358 -7.97 -7.20 -17.44
C LEU A 358 -7.89 -6.86 -18.93
N ILE A 359 -8.05 -7.86 -19.78
CA ILE A 359 -8.03 -7.72 -21.22
C ILE A 359 -9.39 -8.15 -21.75
N LEU A 360 -10.07 -7.24 -22.42
CA LEU A 360 -11.38 -7.51 -23.01
C LEU A 360 -11.18 -8.10 -24.41
N VAL A 361 -11.53 -9.36 -24.60
CA VAL A 361 -11.23 -10.13 -25.82
C VAL A 361 -12.50 -10.59 -26.50
N GLN A 362 -12.62 -10.41 -27.82
CA GLN A 362 -13.71 -11.05 -28.57
C GLN A 362 -13.44 -12.54 -28.67
N LYS A 363 -14.49 -13.34 -28.52
CA LYS A 363 -14.40 -14.81 -28.60
C LYS A 363 -13.75 -15.29 -29.91
N LYS A 364 -13.99 -14.61 -31.03
CA LYS A 364 -13.40 -14.94 -32.33
C LYS A 364 -11.87 -14.71 -32.39
N ASP A 365 -11.35 -13.81 -31.57
CA ASP A 365 -9.94 -13.41 -31.57
C ASP A 365 -9.11 -14.26 -30.60
N LEU A 366 -9.73 -15.18 -29.84
CA LEU A 366 -9.02 -16.11 -28.96
C LEU A 366 -8.06 -17.05 -29.71
N GLN A 367 -8.31 -17.33 -30.99
CA GLN A 367 -7.41 -18.10 -31.87
C GLN A 367 -6.13 -17.32 -32.25
N ARG A 368 -6.00 -16.06 -31.81
CA ARG A 368 -4.88 -15.17 -32.09
C ARG A 368 -4.34 -14.53 -30.81
N LEU A 369 -4.58 -15.16 -29.67
CA LEU A 369 -4.19 -14.65 -28.36
C LEU A 369 -2.67 -14.51 -28.23
N THR A 370 -1.89 -15.29 -28.98
CA THR A 370 -0.42 -15.17 -29.05
C THR A 370 0.07 -13.79 -29.49
N GLU A 371 -0.76 -12.99 -30.17
CA GLU A 371 -0.44 -11.62 -30.55
C GLU A 371 -0.23 -10.69 -29.34
N LEU A 372 -0.81 -11.02 -28.18
CA LEU A 372 -0.57 -10.30 -26.92
C LEU A 372 0.88 -10.42 -26.46
N ASN A 373 1.58 -11.50 -26.80
CA ASN A 373 2.98 -11.70 -26.41
C ASN A 373 3.94 -10.78 -27.18
N VAL A 374 3.57 -10.39 -28.41
CA VAL A 374 4.44 -9.55 -29.27
C VAL A 374 4.31 -8.08 -28.91
N ARG A 375 3.13 -7.66 -28.43
CA ARG A 375 2.84 -6.26 -28.15
C ARG A 375 3.30 -5.89 -26.74
N GLN A 376 4.50 -5.33 -26.68
CA GLN A 376 5.14 -4.99 -25.40
C GLN A 376 4.63 -3.69 -24.78
N ASP A 377 4.20 -2.70 -25.57
CA ASP A 377 3.73 -1.42 -25.04
C ASP A 377 2.27 -1.11 -25.44
N TYR A 378 1.47 -0.73 -24.46
CA TYR A 378 0.09 -0.24 -24.58
C TYR A 378 0.04 1.23 -24.16
N THR A 379 -0.61 2.06 -24.96
CA THR A 379 -0.86 3.46 -24.61
C THR A 379 -2.04 3.52 -23.67
N VAL A 380 -1.85 3.84 -22.40
CA VAL A 380 -2.92 3.78 -21.39
C VAL A 380 -3.23 5.16 -20.84
N LEU A 381 -4.52 5.47 -20.73
CA LEU A 381 -4.98 6.65 -20.01
C LEU A 381 -4.90 6.39 -18.50
N ASN A 382 -4.00 7.11 -17.82
CA ASN A 382 -3.97 7.15 -16.37
C ASN A 382 -5.01 8.17 -15.87
N ASP A 383 -6.15 7.66 -15.41
CA ASP A 383 -7.27 8.48 -14.94
C ASP A 383 -6.86 9.40 -13.79
N ALA A 384 -6.05 8.91 -12.85
CA ALA A 384 -5.62 9.67 -11.68
C ALA A 384 -4.71 10.86 -12.03
N ARG A 385 -3.95 10.76 -13.13
CA ARG A 385 -3.00 11.80 -13.58
C ARG A 385 -3.52 12.60 -14.76
N ASN A 386 -4.66 12.22 -15.35
CA ASN A 386 -5.16 12.76 -16.61
C ASN A 386 -4.06 12.81 -17.69
N GLN A 387 -3.24 11.75 -17.73
CA GLN A 387 -2.06 11.64 -18.60
C GLN A 387 -2.09 10.32 -19.35
N ILE A 388 -1.51 10.33 -20.55
CA ILE A 388 -1.29 9.11 -21.32
C ILE A 388 0.11 8.60 -21.00
N GLY A 389 0.19 7.34 -20.58
CA GLY A 389 1.45 6.63 -20.32
C GLY A 389 1.60 5.42 -21.23
N LYS A 390 2.79 4.85 -21.28
CA LYS A 390 2.99 3.50 -21.84
C LYS A 390 2.92 2.48 -20.71
N TYR A 391 2.19 1.40 -20.92
CA TYR A 391 2.11 0.25 -20.02
C TYR A 391 2.68 -0.97 -20.71
N ASN A 392 3.49 -1.74 -20.00
CA ASN A 392 4.07 -2.97 -20.51
C ASN A 392 3.55 -4.18 -19.74
N LEU A 393 2.85 -5.09 -20.43
CA LEU A 393 2.29 -6.33 -19.85
C LEU A 393 3.37 -7.29 -19.37
N GLU A 394 4.58 -7.27 -19.94
CA GLU A 394 5.66 -8.13 -19.45
C GLU A 394 6.20 -7.64 -18.11
N LEU A 395 6.20 -6.33 -17.88
CA LEU A 395 6.84 -5.74 -16.70
C LEU A 395 5.83 -5.31 -15.62
N ASN A 396 4.52 -5.39 -15.89
CA ASN A 396 3.42 -4.86 -15.08
C ASN A 396 3.72 -3.45 -14.52
N MET A 397 4.36 -2.61 -15.34
CA MET A 397 4.81 -1.29 -14.95
C MET A 397 4.58 -0.26 -16.05
N ILE A 398 4.25 0.94 -15.59
CA ILE A 398 4.03 2.11 -16.44
C ILE A 398 5.38 2.75 -16.72
N LEU A 399 5.77 2.77 -17.98
CA LEU A 399 6.93 3.51 -18.46
C LEU A 399 6.47 4.94 -18.78
N GLY A 400 6.65 5.84 -17.83
CA GLY A 400 6.40 7.27 -18.00
C GLY A 400 7.59 7.97 -18.68
N SER A 401 7.32 8.79 -19.69
CA SER A 401 8.28 9.72 -20.28
C SER A 401 8.58 10.86 -19.29
N GLY A 402 9.84 10.98 -18.87
CA GLY A 402 10.43 12.22 -18.32
C GLY A 402 10.56 12.31 -16.79
N ASN A 403 11.80 12.11 -16.31
CA ASN A 403 12.38 12.73 -15.09
C ASN A 403 11.89 12.29 -13.70
N GLY A 404 11.83 10.99 -13.42
CA GLY A 404 11.64 10.53 -12.05
C GLY A 404 12.23 9.14 -11.80
N PHE A 405 13.52 9.09 -11.44
CA PHE A 405 14.15 7.92 -10.86
C PHE A 405 13.36 7.43 -9.63
N GLY A 406 12.93 6.16 -9.64
CA GLY A 406 12.90 5.35 -8.43
C GLY A 406 11.70 5.47 -7.48
N ALA A 407 10.48 5.25 -7.96
CA ALA A 407 9.43 4.75 -7.07
C ALA A 407 9.01 3.34 -7.53
N PRO A 408 9.17 2.29 -6.70
CA PRO A 408 8.51 1.02 -6.94
C PRO A 408 7.02 1.29 -6.73
N PHE A 409 6.33 1.66 -7.81
CA PHE A 409 4.89 1.92 -7.76
C PHE A 409 4.24 0.64 -7.22
N SER A 410 3.61 0.75 -6.05
CA SER A 410 2.85 -0.36 -5.50
C SER A 410 1.78 -0.72 -6.53
N ALA A 411 1.86 -1.92 -7.10
CA ALA A 411 0.93 -2.51 -8.07
C ALA A 411 -0.51 -2.52 -7.53
N LYS A 412 -1.14 -1.34 -7.54
CA LYS A 412 -2.44 -1.03 -6.95
C LYS A 412 -3.39 -0.44 -8.00
N SER A 413 -3.01 -0.47 -9.27
CA SER A 413 -3.90 -0.13 -10.36
C SER A 413 -4.32 -1.42 -11.07
N PHE A 414 -5.58 -1.51 -11.47
CA PHE A 414 -6.02 -2.54 -12.40
C PHE A 414 -6.17 -1.90 -13.78
N LEU A 415 -5.75 -2.63 -14.81
CA LEU A 415 -5.73 -2.13 -16.19
C LEU A 415 -6.84 -2.80 -17.00
N LEU A 416 -7.55 -2.03 -17.82
CA LEU A 416 -8.46 -2.56 -18.82
C LEU A 416 -7.97 -2.20 -20.23
N ILE A 417 -7.63 -3.22 -21.03
CA ILE A 417 -7.24 -3.08 -22.44
C ILE A 417 -8.29 -3.80 -23.32
N PRO A 418 -8.94 -3.14 -24.30
CA PRO A 418 -9.67 -3.84 -25.34
C PRO A 418 -8.68 -4.48 -26.32
N PHE A 419 -8.77 -5.80 -26.45
CA PHE A 419 -8.08 -6.53 -27.51
C PHE A 419 -8.85 -6.35 -28.81
N ARG A 420 -8.19 -5.64 -29.74
CA ARG A 420 -8.62 -5.34 -31.12
C ARG A 420 -10.12 -5.07 -31.28
N ASN A 421 -10.50 -3.82 -31.06
CA ASN A 421 -11.71 -3.26 -31.67
C ASN A 421 -11.60 -1.78 -32.06
N ALA A 422 -10.47 -1.41 -32.64
CA ALA A 422 -10.44 -0.34 -33.62
C ALA A 422 -9.61 -0.82 -34.81
N PRO A 423 -10.06 -0.58 -36.05
CA PRO A 423 -9.14 -0.62 -37.17
C PRO A 423 -8.09 0.46 -36.89
N ILE A 424 -6.88 0.06 -36.53
CA ILE A 424 -5.74 0.98 -36.61
C ILE A 424 -5.43 1.08 -38.11
N HIS A 425 -6.25 1.84 -38.83
CA HIS A 425 -5.88 2.47 -40.09
C HIS A 425 -5.00 3.72 -39.83
N LEU A 426 -4.41 3.85 -38.63
CA LEU A 426 -3.27 4.72 -38.48
C LEU A 426 -2.09 3.94 -39.03
N ALA A 427 -1.81 4.17 -40.31
CA ALA A 427 -0.52 3.83 -40.88
C ALA A 427 0.55 4.32 -39.89
N GLN A 428 1.60 3.52 -39.74
CA GLN A 428 2.73 3.77 -38.86
C GLN A 428 3.35 5.18 -39.07
N ASP A 429 3.04 5.84 -40.19
CA ASP A 429 3.41 7.21 -40.54
C ASP A 429 2.69 8.32 -39.73
N ASP A 430 1.49 8.09 -39.18
CA ASP A 430 0.77 9.10 -38.38
C ASP A 430 1.26 9.19 -36.92
N LEU A 431 2.15 8.28 -36.51
CA LEU A 431 2.76 8.25 -35.17
C LEU A 431 4.08 9.02 -35.08
N VAL A 432 4.58 9.58 -36.18
CA VAL A 432 5.91 10.23 -36.25
C VAL A 432 5.84 11.75 -36.34
N ASN A 433 4.75 12.37 -35.88
CA ASN A 433 4.86 13.77 -35.47
C ASN A 433 5.30 13.81 -34.00
N VAL A 434 6.62 13.79 -33.75
CA VAL A 434 7.25 13.74 -32.41
C VAL A 434 6.74 14.82 -31.43
N LYS A 435 6.04 15.84 -31.96
CA LYS A 435 5.43 16.93 -31.17
C LYS A 435 3.98 16.67 -30.74
N GLU A 436 3.28 15.74 -31.36
CA GLU A 436 1.89 15.42 -31.03
C GLU A 436 1.83 13.99 -30.47
N GLY A 437 1.67 13.87 -29.15
CA GLY A 437 1.55 12.58 -28.49
C GLY A 437 0.40 11.71 -29.06
N PRO A 438 0.34 10.41 -28.69
CA PRO A 438 -0.67 9.50 -29.20
C PRO A 438 -2.09 10.05 -28.93
N ARG A 439 -2.89 10.18 -29.99
CA ARG A 439 -4.26 10.73 -29.92
C ARG A 439 -5.27 9.75 -29.31
N TYR A 440 -4.89 8.48 -29.14
CA TYR A 440 -5.77 7.42 -28.66
C TYR A 440 -5.05 6.58 -27.61
N ALA A 441 -5.82 6.10 -26.63
CA ALA A 441 -5.35 5.13 -25.65
C ALA A 441 -5.83 3.73 -26.05
N ASP A 442 -4.92 2.76 -25.97
CA ASP A 442 -5.19 1.33 -25.98
C ASP A 442 -5.88 0.86 -24.71
N GLY A 443 -5.90 1.62 -23.61
CA GLY A 443 -6.52 1.15 -22.37
C GLY A 443 -6.72 2.24 -21.33
N ILE A 444 -7.33 1.86 -20.20
CA ILE A 444 -7.55 2.75 -19.06
C ILE A 444 -6.98 2.09 -17.80
N GLU A 445 -6.15 2.84 -17.07
CA GLU A 445 -5.67 2.45 -15.75
C GLU A 445 -6.63 2.99 -14.69
N LEU A 446 -7.06 2.10 -13.79
CA LEU A 446 -8.02 2.41 -12.74
C LEU A 446 -7.36 2.32 -11.37
N SER A 447 -7.38 3.43 -10.61
CA SER A 447 -6.70 3.52 -9.31
C SER A 447 -7.48 2.89 -8.15
N LYS A 448 -6.78 2.34 -7.14
CA LYS A 448 -7.35 1.66 -5.95
C LYS A 448 -8.29 2.52 -5.09
N ARG A 449 -8.23 3.86 -5.15
CA ARG A 449 -8.96 4.71 -4.20
C ARG A 449 -10.42 4.83 -4.61
N GLY A 450 -11.24 3.86 -4.18
CA GLY A 450 -12.67 4.04 -3.94
C GLY A 450 -13.43 4.76 -5.05
N SER A 451 -13.13 4.47 -6.31
CA SER A 451 -13.85 4.98 -7.47
C SER A 451 -15.24 4.34 -7.54
N SER A 452 -16.10 4.74 -6.62
CA SER A 452 -17.46 5.09 -7.00
C SER A 452 -17.32 6.07 -8.15
N LEU A 453 -17.46 5.60 -9.39
CA LEU A 453 -17.68 6.42 -10.58
C LEU A 453 -18.89 7.31 -10.35
N ARG A 454 -18.70 8.44 -9.68
CA ARG A 454 -19.65 9.53 -9.58
C ARG A 454 -19.09 10.67 -10.43
N HIS A 455 -19.64 10.74 -11.64
CA HIS A 455 -19.51 11.81 -12.63
C HIS A 455 -18.23 11.83 -13.48
N LEU A 456 -18.22 10.99 -14.52
CA LEU A 456 -17.65 11.38 -15.81
C LEU A 456 -18.50 12.53 -16.38
N LYS A 457 -18.03 13.78 -16.24
CA LYS A 457 -18.48 14.88 -17.11
C LYS A 457 -17.63 14.81 -18.38
N THR A 458 -18.20 14.22 -19.42
CA THR A 458 -17.61 14.18 -20.77
C THR A 458 -17.27 15.58 -21.30
N ARG A 459 -15.98 15.88 -21.50
CA ARG A 459 -15.56 16.85 -22.53
C ARG A 459 -15.48 16.08 -23.85
N ARG A 460 -16.37 16.40 -24.79
CA ARG A 460 -16.33 15.87 -26.16
C ARG A 460 -15.04 16.35 -26.83
N ILE A 461 -14.16 15.42 -27.19
CA ILE A 461 -13.20 15.59 -28.28
C ILE A 461 -13.60 14.58 -29.37
N CYS A 462 -14.41 15.09 -30.31
CA CYS A 462 -14.79 14.62 -31.66
C CYS A 462 -15.39 13.23 -31.97
N GLY A 463 -16.32 13.26 -32.94
CA GLY A 463 -16.49 12.27 -34.03
C GLY A 463 -17.22 10.97 -33.71
N LYS A 464 -18.51 10.89 -34.09
CA LYS A 464 -19.40 9.70 -34.11
C LYS A 464 -18.66 8.33 -34.08
N SER A 465 -18.46 7.80 -32.88
CA SER A 465 -18.45 6.36 -32.57
C SER A 465 -18.58 6.20 -31.05
N SER A 466 -19.36 5.21 -30.64
CA SER A 466 -19.94 5.00 -29.32
C SER A 466 -18.90 4.88 -28.20
N CYS A 467 -19.01 5.71 -27.16
CA CYS A 467 -18.16 5.68 -25.96
C CYS A 467 -18.82 4.90 -24.81
N LEU A 468 -18.06 3.99 -24.20
CA LEU A 468 -18.43 3.12 -23.08
C LEU A 468 -18.41 3.86 -21.74
N THR A 469 -19.36 3.55 -20.85
CA THR A 469 -19.37 4.02 -19.45
C THR A 469 -19.52 2.82 -18.52
N TRP A 470 -18.67 2.70 -17.49
CA TRP A 470 -18.66 1.58 -16.55
C TRP A 470 -19.17 2.00 -15.17
N LYS A 471 -19.87 1.12 -14.44
CA LYS A 471 -20.29 1.36 -13.05
C LYS A 471 -20.21 0.07 -12.24
N ILE A 472 -19.32 0.03 -11.24
CA ILE A 472 -19.10 -1.11 -10.34
C ILE A 472 -19.73 -0.78 -8.98
N SER A 473 -20.51 -1.70 -8.39
CA SER A 473 -21.12 -1.55 -7.06
C SER A 473 -20.75 -2.69 -6.12
N LYS A 474 -20.35 -2.35 -4.89
CA LYS A 474 -19.95 -3.29 -3.83
C LYS A 474 -21.15 -3.68 -2.97
N CYS A 475 -21.32 -4.97 -2.69
CA CYS A 475 -22.18 -5.49 -1.64
C CYS A 475 -21.28 -5.98 -0.49
N LEU A 476 -21.38 -5.37 0.68
CA LEU A 476 -20.70 -5.78 1.91
C LEU A 476 -21.76 -5.86 2.99
N LYS A 477 -22.12 -7.07 3.42
CA LYS A 477 -22.86 -7.28 4.67
C LYS A 477 -21.84 -7.31 5.80
N GLU A 478 -21.82 -6.25 6.59
CA GLU A 478 -21.21 -6.26 7.93
C GLU A 478 -22.09 -7.10 8.87
N SER A 479 -21.45 -7.92 9.69
CA SER A 479 -22.08 -8.47 10.89
C SER A 479 -21.08 -8.38 12.04
N ARG A 480 -21.32 -7.42 12.94
CA ARG A 480 -20.81 -7.41 14.31
C ARG A 480 -21.72 -6.52 15.16
N ALA A 481 -22.43 -7.12 16.12
CA ALA A 481 -22.43 -6.70 17.53
C ALA A 481 -23.28 -7.64 18.42
N GLN A 482 -22.61 -8.19 19.44
CA GLN A 482 -23.03 -8.33 20.85
C GLN A 482 -24.11 -9.36 21.28
N GLY A 483 -23.67 -10.41 21.97
CA GLY A 483 -23.74 -10.47 23.44
C GLY A 483 -25.00 -10.98 24.16
N ARG A 484 -25.00 -12.31 24.46
CA ARG A 484 -25.30 -12.98 25.75
C ARG A 484 -26.72 -12.90 26.39
N VAL A 485 -27.33 -14.10 26.58
CA VAL A 485 -27.91 -14.71 27.83
C VAL A 485 -29.23 -15.50 27.61
N SER A 486 -29.13 -16.82 27.84
CA SER A 486 -30.05 -17.77 28.52
C SER A 486 -31.43 -18.25 27.97
N PHE A 487 -31.53 -19.60 27.86
CA PHE A 487 -32.66 -20.54 28.12
C PHE A 487 -34.11 -20.19 27.74
N ARG A 488 -34.79 -21.01 26.92
CA ARG A 488 -35.60 -22.19 27.32
C ARG A 488 -36.33 -22.84 26.11
N ASP A 489 -36.83 -24.04 26.39
CA ASP A 489 -37.42 -25.11 25.56
C ASP A 489 -38.66 -24.81 24.68
N SER A 490 -38.99 -25.85 23.89
CA SER A 490 -40.31 -26.32 23.39
C SER A 490 -40.69 -25.92 21.94
N CYS A 491 -40.64 -26.85 20.98
CA CYS A 491 -41.65 -27.85 20.56
C CYS A 491 -42.69 -27.29 19.57
N PHE A 492 -42.70 -27.76 18.31
CA PHE A 492 -43.76 -28.63 17.76
C PHE A 492 -43.54 -29.01 16.29
N SER A 493 -44.02 -30.22 15.96
CA SER A 493 -44.26 -30.95 14.70
C SER A 493 -44.13 -30.20 13.36
N GLY A 494 -43.71 -30.81 12.26
CA GLY A 494 -43.77 -32.21 11.86
C GLY A 494 -44.28 -32.26 10.41
N ASN A 495 -43.62 -33.03 9.55
CA ASN A 495 -44.25 -34.06 8.74
C ASN A 495 -43.23 -34.72 7.82
N ASP A 496 -43.28 -36.05 7.88
CA ASP A 496 -42.59 -37.02 7.07
C ASP A 496 -42.97 -36.92 5.59
N HIS A 497 -42.02 -37.22 4.71
CA HIS A 497 -42.22 -38.32 3.78
C HIS A 497 -40.89 -39.02 3.51
N GLN A 498 -40.81 -40.24 4.05
CA GLN A 498 -39.89 -41.28 3.62
C GLN A 498 -40.22 -41.73 2.19
N LEU A 499 -39.18 -42.06 1.42
CA LEU A 499 -39.07 -43.31 0.67
C LEU A 499 -37.60 -43.47 0.24
N GLY A 500 -36.92 -44.41 0.87
CA GLY A 500 -35.62 -44.91 0.42
C GLY A 500 -35.78 -46.30 -0.18
N VAL A 501 -34.91 -46.68 -1.13
CA VAL A 501 -34.51 -48.08 -1.36
C VAL A 501 -33.05 -48.15 -1.85
N ARG A 502 -32.26 -48.83 -1.02
CA ARG A 502 -31.07 -49.70 -1.22
C ARG A 502 -30.33 -49.80 -2.58
N SER A 503 -29.01 -49.58 -2.46
CA SER A 503 -27.84 -50.45 -2.73
C SER A 503 -27.95 -51.75 -3.56
N GLU A 504 -26.99 -51.93 -4.48
CA GLU A 504 -26.12 -53.12 -4.73
C GLU A 504 -25.01 -52.68 -5.73
N LEU A 505 -23.74 -52.52 -5.34
CA LEU A 505 -22.63 -53.48 -5.29
C LEU A 505 -22.17 -54.08 -6.63
N ALA A 506 -21.02 -53.61 -7.12
CA ALA A 506 -19.78 -54.40 -7.32
C ALA A 506 -18.57 -53.46 -7.22
#